data_AF-A0A8T6T2V3-F1
#
_entry.id   AF-A0A8T6T2V3-F1
#
_cell.length_a   1.000
_cell.length_b   1.000
_cell.length_c   1.000
_cell.angle_alpha   90.00
_cell.angle_beta   90.00
_cell.angle_gamma   90.00
#
_symmetry.space_group_name_H-M   'P 1'
#
loop_
_entity.id
_entity.type
_entity.pdbx_description
1 polymer ?
#
loop_
_entity_poly.entity_id
_entity_poly.type
_entity_poly.pdbx_seq_one_letter_code
_entity_poly.pdbx_strand_id
1 'polypeptide(L)' 'YPFYEQDVREGRITRDEAQECVEFLFVKFQETGFLHAPIWSGFGGGALGFQTVTIGGVDARGNDVTNELSYIVL' A
#
# COMPACT_ATOMS: atom_id res chain seq x y z
N TYR A 1 7.50 2.39 -9.29
CA TYR A 1 7.33 3.77 -8.79
C TYR A 1 7.35 4.86 -9.89
N PRO A 2 7.07 4.60 -11.18
CA PRO A 2 7.32 5.58 -12.24
C PRO A 2 6.47 6.85 -12.13
N PHE A 3 5.21 6.74 -11.67
CA PHE A 3 4.35 7.90 -11.46
C PHE A 3 4.87 8.84 -10.37
N TYR A 4 5.24 8.30 -9.21
CA TYR A 4 5.83 9.07 -8.11
C TYR A 4 7.09 9.82 -8.55
N GLU A 5 8.03 9.13 -9.22
CA GLU A 5 9.27 9.76 -9.68
C GLU A 5 9.03 10.86 -10.71
N GLN A 6 8.13 10.60 -11.66
CA GLN A 6 7.77 11.58 -12.69
C GLN A 6 7.13 12.82 -12.06
N ASP A 7 6.15 12.64 -11.19
CA ASP A 7 5.38 13.75 -10.62
C ASP A 7 6.24 14.60 -9.67
N VAL A 8 7.14 13.98 -8.91
CA VAL A 8 8.13 14.72 -8.09
C VAL A 8 9.11 15.49 -8.96
N ARG A 9 9.62 14.88 -10.04
CA ARG A 9 10.57 15.54 -10.95
C ARG A 9 9.93 16.72 -11.69
N GLU A 10 8.66 16.60 -12.06
CA GLU A 10 7.89 17.66 -12.71
C GLU A 10 7.35 18.70 -11.72
N GLY A 11 7.56 18.51 -10.41
CA GLY A 11 7.09 19.42 -9.36
C GLY A 11 5.57 19.45 -9.20
N ARG A 12 4.88 18.38 -9.63
CA ARG A 12 3.42 18.25 -9.51
C ARG A 12 2.99 17.91 -8.09
N ILE A 13 3.83 17.16 -7.39
CA ILE A 13 3.66 16.82 -5.97
C ILE A 13 5.02 16.89 -5.26
N THR A 14 4.99 17.10 -3.97
CA THR A 14 6.09 16.97 -3.04
C THR A 14 6.16 15.54 -2.48
N ARG A 15 7.28 15.20 -1.83
CA ARG A 15 7.40 13.93 -1.11
C ARG A 15 6.33 13.77 -0.02
N ASP A 16 6.01 14.86 0.68
CA ASP A 16 5.04 14.83 1.80
C ASP A 16 3.61 14.64 1.28
N GLU A 17 3.24 15.29 0.17
CA GLU A 17 1.95 15.06 -0.49
C GLU A 17 1.81 13.62 -1.01
N ALA A 18 2.90 13.03 -1.50
CA ALA A 18 2.91 11.61 -1.89
C ALA A 18 2.71 10.68 -0.67
N GLN A 19 3.29 11.02 0.48
CA GLN A 19 3.11 10.27 1.72
C GLN A 19 1.67 10.36 2.23
N GLU A 20 1.10 11.56 2.27
CA GLU A 20 -0.30 11.78 2.63
C GLU A 20 -1.25 10.96 1.75
N CYS A 21 -0.98 10.88 0.44
CA CYS A 21 -1.76 10.06 -0.49
C CYS A 21 -1.73 8.56 -0.12
N VAL A 22 -0.58 8.03 0.29
CA VAL A 22 -0.45 6.63 0.73
C VAL A 22 -1.15 6.39 2.06
N GLU A 23 -1.07 7.35 2.99
CA GLU A 23 -1.80 7.29 4.27
C GLU A 23 -3.32 7.24 4.01
N PHE A 24 -3.85 8.05 3.09
CA PHE A 24 -5.26 7.96 2.68
C PHE A 24 -5.61 6.62 2.05
N LEU A 25 -4.73 6.03 1.24
CA LEU A 25 -4.95 4.68 0.69
C LEU A 25 -5.10 3.65 1.82
N PHE A 26 -4.27 3.73 2.86
CA PHE A 26 -4.38 2.83 4.02
C PHE A 26 -5.66 3.02 4.80
N VAL A 27 -6.12 4.26 5.00
CA VAL A 27 -7.44 4.52 5.58
C VAL A 27 -8.53 3.86 4.73
N LYS A 28 -8.45 3.98 3.40
CA LYS A 28 -9.41 3.35 2.48
C LYS A 28 -9.39 1.84 2.51
N PHE A 29 -8.24 1.20 2.70
CA PHE A 29 -8.19 -0.26 2.89
C PHE A 29 -8.98 -0.71 4.11
N GLN A 30 -9.05 0.09 5.18
CA GLN A 30 -9.82 -0.23 6.38
C GLN A 30 -11.35 -0.06 6.21
N GLU A 31 -11.80 0.61 5.15
CA GLU A 31 -13.25 0.70 4.84
C GLU A 31 -13.77 -0.60 4.20
N THR A 32 -12.89 -1.43 3.66
CA THR A 32 -13.26 -2.68 3.00
C THR A 32 -13.37 -3.83 4.00
N GLY A 33 -14.44 -4.63 3.85
CA GLY A 33 -14.67 -5.78 4.71
C GLY A 33 -15.59 -6.80 4.06
N PHE A 34 -15.67 -7.98 4.65
CA PHE A 34 -16.48 -9.08 4.14
C PHE A 34 -17.69 -9.31 5.03
N LEU A 35 -18.85 -9.51 4.40
CA LEU A 35 -19.98 -10.12 5.08
C LEU A 35 -19.71 -11.62 5.21
N HIS A 36 -19.44 -12.06 6.42
CA HIS A 36 -19.19 -13.46 6.71
C HIS A 36 -20.48 -14.20 7.07
N ALA A 37 -20.61 -15.45 6.61
CA ALA A 37 -21.65 -16.34 7.10
C ALA A 37 -21.42 -16.63 8.61
N PRO A 38 -22.48 -16.90 9.40
CA PRO A 38 -22.36 -17.09 10.86
C PRO A 38 -21.35 -18.17 11.29
N ILE A 39 -21.10 -19.19 10.45
CA ILE A 39 -20.12 -20.24 10.71
C ILE A 39 -18.68 -19.72 10.85
N TRP A 40 -18.38 -18.55 10.27
CA TRP A 40 -17.08 -17.88 10.36
C TRP A 40 -16.95 -16.96 11.59
N SER A 41 -18.02 -16.81 12.37
CA SER A 41 -18.00 -16.04 13.62
C SER A 41 -16.96 -16.64 14.57
N GLY A 42 -15.99 -15.83 14.98
CA GLY A 42 -14.89 -16.25 15.86
C GLY A 42 -13.67 -16.87 15.15
N PHE A 43 -13.75 -17.15 13.85
CA PHE A 43 -12.62 -17.69 13.06
C PHE A 43 -11.91 -16.63 12.23
N GLY A 44 -12.63 -15.58 11.78
CA GLY A 44 -12.06 -14.45 11.04
C GLY A 44 -11.93 -13.23 11.94
N GLY A 45 -10.70 -12.74 12.12
CA GLY A 45 -10.44 -11.49 12.84
C GLY A 45 -11.15 -10.32 12.16
N GLY A 46 -12.21 -9.81 12.78
CA GLY A 46 -12.77 -8.48 12.52
C GLY A 46 -13.30 -8.20 11.12
N ALA A 47 -13.87 -9.18 10.39
CA ALA A 47 -14.47 -8.97 9.06
C ALA A 47 -13.59 -8.17 8.06
N LEU A 48 -12.27 -8.14 8.29
CA LEU A 48 -11.33 -7.28 7.56
C LEU A 48 -11.15 -7.81 6.14
N GLY A 49 -10.93 -6.90 5.19
CA GLY A 49 -10.68 -7.24 3.78
C GLY A 49 -9.39 -8.03 3.51
N PHE A 50 -8.58 -8.35 4.53
CA PHE A 50 -7.27 -9.02 4.44
C PHE A 50 -6.36 -8.45 3.33
N GLN A 51 -6.39 -7.13 3.15
CA GLN A 51 -5.61 -6.43 2.13
C GLN A 51 -4.12 -6.54 2.47
N THR A 52 -3.32 -7.05 1.52
CA THR A 52 -1.87 -7.22 1.69
C THR A 52 -1.14 -6.37 0.66
N VAL A 53 -0.17 -5.58 1.11
CA VAL A 53 0.73 -4.81 0.24
C VAL A 53 2.11 -5.44 0.30
N THR A 54 2.68 -5.75 -0.87
CA THR A 54 4.06 -6.27 -0.99
C THR A 54 4.98 -5.14 -1.42
N ILE A 55 6.08 -4.95 -0.70
CA ILE A 55 6.99 -3.81 -0.87
C ILE A 55 8.43 -4.33 -0.89
N GLY A 56 9.27 -3.76 -1.76
CA GLY A 56 10.68 -4.14 -1.91
C GLY A 56 10.86 -5.51 -2.59
N GLY A 57 11.99 -6.17 -2.27
CA GLY A 57 12.36 -7.47 -2.84
C GLY A 57 13.45 -7.36 -3.90
N VAL A 58 13.49 -8.34 -4.81
CA VAL A 58 14.49 -8.39 -5.90
C VAL A 58 13.84 -8.69 -7.24
N ASP A 59 14.46 -8.24 -8.33
CA ASP A 59 14.05 -8.57 -9.69
C ASP A 59 14.49 -9.99 -10.11
N ALA A 60 14.11 -10.40 -11.33
CA ALA A 60 14.46 -11.72 -11.88
C ALA A 60 15.97 -11.94 -12.07
N ARG A 61 16.80 -10.90 -11.94
CA ARG A 61 18.26 -10.94 -12.02
C ARG A 61 18.92 -10.87 -10.64
N GLY A 62 18.13 -10.79 -9.57
CA GLY A 62 18.60 -10.70 -8.19
C GLY A 62 19.00 -9.29 -7.75
N ASN A 63 18.67 -8.26 -8.52
CA ASN A 63 18.92 -6.88 -8.10
C ASN A 63 17.84 -6.42 -7.11
N ASP A 64 18.23 -5.71 -6.05
CA ASP A 64 17.29 -5.06 -5.14
C ASP A 64 16.41 -4.05 -5.88
N VAL A 65 15.10 -4.07 -5.60
CA VAL A 65 14.12 -3.16 -6.20
C VAL A 65 13.56 -2.12 -5.22
N THR A 66 14.13 -2.06 -4.01
CA THR A 66 13.80 -1.03 -3.02
C THR A 66 14.06 0.37 -3.57
N ASN A 67 13.12 1.29 -3.33
CA ASN A 67 13.15 2.66 -3.85
C ASN A 67 12.43 3.61 -2.88
N GLU A 68 12.44 4.92 -3.16
CA GLU A 68 11.82 5.93 -2.29
C GLU A 68 10.35 5.66 -1.95
N LEU A 69 9.56 5.18 -2.92
CA LEU A 69 8.16 4.84 -2.66
C LEU A 69 8.03 3.65 -1.69
N SER A 70 9.02 2.76 -1.64
CA SER A 70 9.05 1.67 -0.66
C SER A 70 9.16 2.20 0.76
N TYR A 71 9.94 3.28 0.97
CA TYR A 71 10.06 3.93 2.27
C TYR A 71 8.86 4.81 2.61
N ILE A 72 8.20 5.41 1.63
CA ILE A 72 6.96 6.19 1.86
C ILE A 72 5.81 5.31 2.36
N VAL A 73 5.79 4.03 1.98
CA VAL A 73 4.73 3.08 2.37
C VAL A 73 4.95 2.50 3.78
N LEU A 74 6.16 2.60 4.35
CA LEU A 74 6.53 2.07 5.67
C LEU A 74 6.40 3.14 6.77
#